data_AF-A0A8J5ZRG4-F1
#
_entry.id   AF-A0A8J5ZRG4-F1
#
_cell.length_a   1.000
_cell.length_b   1.000
_cell.length_c   1.000
_cell.angle_alpha   90.00
_cell.angle_beta   90.00
_cell.angle_gamma   90.00
#
_symmetry.space_group_name_H-M   'P 1'
#
loop_
_entity.id
_entity.type
_entity.pdbx_description
1 polymer ?
#
loop_
_entity_poly.entity_id
_entity_poly.type
_entity_poly.pdbx_seq_one_letter_code
_entity_poly.pdbx_strand_id
1 'polypeptide(L)'
;MFCSSMDLLHSGKLGGFTQENNTIDSGELDIGRRAIQEVPPGIFWRSQLFIDQPQFLKFNISLQKDALIGVYGRKGLPPSHTQYDFVELLDGSRLIAREQRNLLETERAGRQARSVSLHEAGFIQYLDSGIWHLAFYNDGKNAEQVSFNTIVIAACPVLCSGNGQYSKGRCLCFSGWKGTECDVPTTQCIDPQCGGRGICIMGSCACNAGYKGENCEEADCLDPGCSNHGVCIHAECHCSPGWGGNNCEILKTMCPDQCSGHGTYLQDSGSCTCDPSWTGPDCSNEICSVDCGSHGVCMGGTCRCEEGWTGPACNQRACHPRCAEHGTCRDGKCECSQGWNGEHCTIGRRAALPAQPDCAVVYLAKAGFF
;
A
#
# COMPACT_ATOMS: atom_id res chain seq x y z
N MET A 1 -17.16 -84.88 -40.78
CA MET A 1 -17.10 -83.72 -41.69
C MET A 1 -15.75 -83.05 -41.52
N PHE A 2 -15.24 -82.47 -42.61
CA PHE A 2 -13.84 -82.24 -42.98
C PHE A 2 -12.92 -81.41 -42.04
N CYS A 3 -11.61 -81.72 -42.13
CA CYS A 3 -10.43 -80.92 -41.75
C CYS A 3 -10.25 -79.66 -42.62
N SER A 4 -9.63 -78.58 -42.11
CA SER A 4 -8.23 -78.18 -42.41
C SER A 4 -7.81 -76.80 -41.85
N SER A 5 -6.54 -76.74 -41.45
CA SER A 5 -5.55 -75.65 -41.22
C SER A 5 -5.76 -74.22 -41.78
N MET A 6 -5.30 -73.19 -41.04
CA MET A 6 -4.09 -72.38 -41.35
C MET A 6 -3.82 -71.26 -40.32
N ASP A 7 -2.57 -71.18 -39.86
CA ASP A 7 -1.98 -70.08 -39.09
C ASP A 7 -1.84 -68.79 -39.90
N LEU A 8 -1.97 -67.63 -39.25
CA LEU A 8 -1.31 -66.37 -39.63
C LEU A 8 -1.06 -65.49 -38.40
N LEU A 9 0.22 -65.19 -38.16
CA LEU A 9 0.76 -64.25 -37.17
C LEU A 9 0.26 -62.81 -37.40
N HIS A 10 -0.07 -62.08 -36.32
CA HIS A 10 0.47 -60.73 -36.06
C HIS A 10 0.12 -60.15 -34.67
N SER A 11 1.19 -59.78 -33.96
CA SER A 11 1.42 -58.64 -33.07
C SER A 11 0.44 -58.24 -31.96
N GLY A 12 1.04 -58.08 -30.76
CA GLY A 12 0.42 -57.67 -29.52
C GLY A 12 -0.26 -56.31 -29.55
N LYS A 13 -1.31 -56.20 -28.73
CA LYS A 13 -2.11 -54.99 -28.54
C LYS A 13 -1.70 -54.35 -27.21
N LEU A 14 -0.99 -53.23 -27.32
CA LEU A 14 -0.66 -52.29 -26.25
C LEU A 14 -1.97 -51.74 -25.65
N GLY A 15 -2.02 -51.59 -24.32
CA GLY A 15 -3.20 -51.13 -23.57
C GLY A 15 -3.73 -49.79 -24.08
N GLY A 16 -5.03 -49.75 -24.38
CA GLY A 16 -5.70 -48.58 -24.93
C GLY A 16 -6.03 -47.54 -23.86
N PHE A 17 -5.62 -46.30 -24.10
CA PHE A 17 -6.02 -45.11 -23.37
C PHE A 17 -7.39 -44.63 -23.87
N THR A 18 -8.35 -44.43 -22.96
CA THR A 18 -9.66 -43.83 -23.28
C THR A 18 -9.62 -42.35 -22.92
N GLN A 19 -9.69 -41.48 -23.93
CA GLN A 19 -9.83 -40.04 -23.75
C GLN A 19 -11.33 -39.70 -23.68
N GLU A 20 -11.89 -39.57 -22.48
CA GLU A 20 -13.19 -38.94 -22.28
C GLU A 20 -12.99 -37.43 -22.10
N ASN A 21 -13.82 -36.62 -22.78
CA ASN A 21 -13.66 -35.18 -23.03
C ASN A 21 -13.41 -34.31 -21.78
N ASN A 22 -12.21 -34.36 -21.21
CA ASN A 22 -11.53 -33.43 -20.28
C ASN A 22 -10.60 -34.16 -19.28
N THR A 23 -10.40 -35.47 -19.43
CA THR A 23 -9.51 -36.25 -18.55
C THR A 23 -8.70 -37.30 -19.31
N ILE A 24 -7.46 -37.51 -18.89
CA ILE A 24 -6.60 -38.62 -19.32
C ILE A 24 -6.53 -39.60 -18.15
N ASP A 25 -6.94 -40.85 -18.33
CA ASP A 25 -6.86 -41.87 -17.28
C ASP A 25 -5.78 -42.91 -17.62
N SER A 26 -4.81 -43.08 -16.71
CA SER A 26 -3.79 -44.12 -16.82
C SER A 26 -4.16 -45.41 -16.09
N GLY A 27 -5.28 -45.43 -15.39
CA GLY A 27 -5.75 -46.56 -14.61
C GLY A 27 -4.94 -46.80 -13.35
N GLU A 28 -4.86 -48.06 -12.95
CA GLU A 28 -4.13 -48.50 -11.77
C GLU A 28 -2.61 -48.45 -11.98
N LEU A 29 -1.90 -47.88 -11.00
CA LEU A 29 -0.46 -47.73 -10.99
C LEU A 29 0.11 -48.36 -9.71
N ASP A 30 1.11 -49.22 -9.88
CA ASP A 30 1.83 -49.82 -8.76
C ASP A 30 2.69 -48.78 -8.03
N ILE A 31 2.81 -48.90 -6.70
CA ILE A 31 3.74 -48.09 -5.91
C ILE A 31 5.17 -48.33 -6.42
N GLY A 32 5.97 -47.25 -6.56
CA GLY A 32 7.33 -47.36 -7.13
C GLY A 32 7.39 -47.17 -8.64
N ARG A 33 6.31 -47.47 -9.36
CA ARG A 33 6.29 -47.40 -10.82
C ARG A 33 6.29 -45.95 -11.29
N ARG A 34 7.17 -45.63 -12.23
CA ARG A 34 7.20 -44.32 -12.88
C ARG A 34 6.11 -44.24 -13.94
N ALA A 35 5.29 -43.20 -13.85
CA ALA A 35 4.31 -42.82 -14.86
C ALA A 35 4.74 -41.50 -15.50
N ILE A 36 4.48 -41.35 -16.80
CA ILE A 36 4.83 -40.17 -17.59
C ILE A 36 3.66 -39.86 -18.52
N GLN A 37 3.23 -38.60 -18.56
CA GLN A 37 2.16 -38.15 -19.42
C GLN A 37 2.38 -36.70 -19.85
N GLU A 38 2.06 -36.40 -21.11
CA GLU A 38 1.88 -35.03 -21.57
C GLU A 38 0.46 -34.58 -21.25
N VAL A 39 0.32 -33.59 -20.38
CA VAL A 39 -0.96 -33.10 -19.85
C VAL A 39 -1.31 -31.78 -20.55
N PRO A 40 -2.36 -31.71 -21.39
CA PRO A 40 -2.77 -30.47 -22.01
C PRO A 40 -3.32 -29.45 -20.99
N PRO A 41 -3.32 -28.15 -21.32
CA PRO A 41 -3.93 -27.11 -20.49
C PRO A 41 -5.38 -27.42 -20.11
N GLY A 42 -5.71 -27.26 -18.83
CA GLY A 42 -7.07 -27.45 -18.33
C GLY A 42 -7.55 -28.89 -18.22
N ILE A 43 -6.66 -29.88 -18.41
CA ILE A 43 -6.97 -31.31 -18.37
C ILE A 43 -6.46 -31.95 -17.09
N PHE A 44 -7.24 -32.88 -16.54
CA PHE A 44 -6.77 -33.78 -15.48
C PHE A 44 -6.15 -35.04 -16.06
N TRP A 45 -4.95 -35.37 -15.63
CA TRP A 45 -4.35 -36.68 -15.78
C TRP A 45 -4.52 -37.49 -14.48
N ARG A 46 -5.21 -38.64 -14.56
CA ARG A 46 -5.65 -39.44 -13.41
C ARG A 46 -4.92 -40.77 -13.34
N SER A 47 -4.72 -41.24 -12.12
CA SER A 47 -4.20 -42.57 -11.81
C SER A 47 -4.78 -43.07 -10.50
N GLN A 48 -4.87 -44.39 -10.33
CA GLN A 48 -5.34 -45.03 -9.12
C GLN A 48 -4.16 -45.74 -8.43
N LEU A 49 -4.01 -45.54 -7.13
CA LEU A 49 -3.04 -46.25 -6.30
C LEU A 49 -3.79 -47.11 -5.28
N PHE A 50 -3.40 -48.37 -5.16
CA PHE A 50 -3.84 -49.23 -4.07
C PHE A 50 -2.82 -49.22 -2.93
N ILE A 51 -3.26 -48.84 -1.74
CA ILE A 51 -2.45 -48.83 -0.52
C ILE A 51 -2.89 -50.01 0.35
N ASP A 52 -2.02 -51.00 0.51
CA ASP A 52 -2.30 -52.21 1.28
C ASP A 52 -2.30 -51.95 2.79
N GLN A 53 -1.31 -51.21 3.29
CA GLN A 53 -1.16 -50.80 4.68
C GLN A 53 -0.95 -49.29 4.79
N PRO A 54 -1.47 -48.63 5.84
CA PRO A 54 -1.26 -47.19 6.03
C PRO A 54 0.24 -46.86 6.10
N GLN A 55 0.71 -45.99 5.21
CA GLN A 55 2.14 -45.69 5.07
C GLN A 55 2.40 -44.31 4.48
N PHE A 56 3.63 -43.84 4.65
CA PHE A 56 4.11 -42.62 4.00
C PHE A 56 4.65 -42.93 2.61
N LEU A 57 4.20 -42.17 1.62
CA LEU A 57 4.76 -42.18 0.27
C LEU A 57 5.44 -40.84 -0.02
N LYS A 58 6.69 -40.90 -0.50
CA LYS A 58 7.33 -39.76 -1.18
C LYS A 58 6.89 -39.78 -2.64
N PHE A 59 6.28 -38.71 -3.10
CA PHE A 59 6.05 -38.46 -4.52
C PHE A 59 7.30 -37.77 -5.05
N ASN A 60 7.97 -38.37 -6.04
CA ASN A 60 9.00 -37.69 -6.81
C ASN A 60 8.41 -37.36 -8.17
N ILE A 61 8.35 -36.07 -8.49
CA ILE A 61 7.63 -35.51 -9.63
C ILE A 61 8.61 -34.68 -10.44
N SER A 62 8.71 -34.94 -11.73
CA SER A 62 9.51 -34.14 -12.65
C SER A 62 8.61 -33.24 -13.48
N LEU A 63 8.95 -31.94 -13.51
CA LEU A 63 8.22 -30.89 -14.21
C LEU A 63 9.14 -30.05 -15.10
N GLN A 64 8.57 -29.34 -16.07
CA GLN A 64 9.27 -28.31 -16.84
C GLN A 64 9.36 -27.00 -16.05
N LYS A 65 10.28 -26.12 -16.46
CA LYS A 65 10.63 -24.87 -15.76
C LYS A 65 9.46 -23.91 -15.50
N ASP A 66 8.51 -23.82 -16.41
CA ASP A 66 7.40 -22.85 -16.30
C ASP A 66 6.05 -23.56 -16.06
N ALA A 67 6.11 -24.84 -15.65
CA ALA A 67 4.92 -25.66 -15.41
C ALA A 67 4.16 -25.20 -14.16
N LEU A 68 2.84 -25.11 -14.28
CA LEU A 68 1.90 -24.86 -13.19
C LEU A 68 1.00 -26.08 -13.02
N ILE A 69 1.38 -26.99 -12.13
CA ILE A 69 0.69 -28.28 -11.95
C ILE A 69 0.10 -28.36 -10.54
N GLY A 70 -1.20 -28.65 -10.46
CA GLY A 70 -1.87 -29.04 -9.21
C GLY A 70 -1.94 -30.55 -9.09
N VAL A 71 -1.44 -31.11 -7.99
CA VAL A 71 -1.48 -32.55 -7.69
C VAL A 71 -2.52 -32.79 -6.61
N TYR A 72 -3.59 -33.51 -6.95
CA TYR A 72 -4.70 -33.79 -6.06
C TYR A 72 -4.71 -35.27 -5.67
N GLY A 73 -5.07 -35.55 -4.42
CA GLY A 73 -5.34 -36.90 -3.97
C GLY A 73 -6.64 -36.97 -3.17
N ARG A 74 -7.38 -38.06 -3.39
CA ARG A 74 -8.62 -38.35 -2.66
C ARG A 74 -8.83 -39.84 -2.52
N LYS A 75 -9.23 -40.29 -1.33
CA LYS A 75 -9.53 -41.69 -1.06
C LYS A 75 -10.91 -42.06 -1.60
N GLY A 76 -10.99 -43.19 -2.31
CA GLY A 76 -12.23 -43.83 -2.76
C GLY A 76 -12.95 -43.19 -3.96
N LEU A 77 -12.79 -41.89 -4.23
CA LEU A 77 -13.38 -41.21 -5.39
C LEU A 77 -12.35 -40.33 -6.11
N PRO A 78 -12.48 -40.14 -7.45
CA PRO A 78 -11.65 -39.19 -8.19
C PRO A 78 -11.74 -37.77 -7.60
N PRO A 79 -10.61 -37.06 -7.43
CA PRO A 79 -10.61 -35.68 -6.93
C PRO A 79 -11.15 -34.69 -7.98
N SER A 80 -11.59 -33.52 -7.49
CA SER A 80 -11.90 -32.32 -8.27
C SER A 80 -11.26 -31.09 -7.63
N HIS A 81 -11.34 -29.93 -8.29
CA HIS A 81 -10.86 -28.66 -7.71
C HIS A 81 -11.51 -28.27 -6.37
N THR A 82 -12.69 -28.81 -6.05
CA THR A 82 -13.43 -28.48 -4.83
C THR A 82 -13.55 -29.64 -3.86
N GLN A 83 -13.13 -30.85 -4.25
CA GLN A 83 -13.23 -32.05 -3.42
C GLN A 83 -11.96 -32.88 -3.54
N TYR A 84 -11.14 -32.83 -2.50
CA TYR A 84 -9.87 -33.54 -2.37
C TYR A 84 -9.55 -33.75 -0.88
N ASP A 85 -8.67 -34.71 -0.59
CA ASP A 85 -8.15 -34.92 0.77
C ASP A 85 -6.82 -34.17 0.96
N PHE A 86 -6.03 -34.07 -0.12
CA PHE A 86 -4.85 -33.21 -0.17
C PHE A 86 -4.67 -32.62 -1.58
N VAL A 87 -3.98 -31.48 -1.63
CA VAL A 87 -3.55 -30.84 -2.86
C VAL A 87 -2.14 -30.31 -2.67
N GLU A 88 -1.28 -30.49 -3.69
CA GLU A 88 -0.02 -29.78 -3.78
C GLU A 88 0.11 -28.98 -5.07
N LEU A 89 0.49 -27.71 -4.92
CA LEU A 89 0.62 -26.76 -6.02
C LEU A 89 2.09 -26.62 -6.37
N LEU A 90 2.45 -27.10 -7.56
CA LEU A 90 3.83 -27.12 -8.04
C LEU A 90 4.03 -26.03 -9.10
N ASP A 91 4.93 -25.12 -8.79
CA ASP A 91 5.38 -24.05 -9.68
C ASP A 91 6.84 -24.34 -10.08
N GLY A 92 7.04 -24.75 -11.33
CA GLY A 92 8.34 -25.11 -11.87
C GLY A 92 9.39 -24.00 -11.71
N SER A 93 8.96 -22.74 -11.71
CA SER A 93 9.88 -21.59 -11.67
C SER A 93 10.53 -21.43 -10.30
N ARG A 94 9.84 -21.85 -9.23
CA ARG A 94 10.31 -21.79 -7.84
C ARG A 94 11.23 -22.94 -7.47
N LEU A 95 11.23 -24.04 -8.22
CA LEU A 95 12.12 -25.19 -7.99
C LEU A 95 13.59 -24.82 -8.27
N ILE A 96 13.85 -23.85 -9.16
CA ILE A 96 15.18 -23.36 -9.52
C ILE A 96 15.87 -22.61 -8.35
N ALA A 97 15.10 -21.88 -7.54
CA ALA A 97 15.64 -21.08 -6.44
C ALA A 97 16.23 -21.93 -5.29
N ARG A 98 15.85 -23.22 -5.22
CA ARG A 98 16.31 -24.14 -4.18
C ARG A 98 17.67 -24.77 -4.52
N GLU A 99 18.02 -24.90 -5.80
CA GLU A 99 19.24 -25.56 -6.27
C GLU A 99 20.36 -24.58 -6.70
N GLN A 100 20.04 -23.31 -6.99
CA GLN A 100 21.08 -22.28 -7.19
C GLN A 100 21.98 -22.07 -5.95
N ARG A 101 21.56 -22.57 -4.77
CA ARG A 101 22.41 -22.67 -3.57
C ARG A 101 23.45 -23.80 -3.64
N ASN A 102 23.22 -24.85 -4.43
CA ASN A 102 24.12 -26.01 -4.56
C ASN A 102 25.01 -25.95 -5.81
N LEU A 103 24.62 -25.21 -6.85
CA LEU A 103 25.36 -25.13 -8.13
C LEU A 103 26.42 -24.03 -8.22
N LEU A 104 26.46 -23.10 -7.26
CA LEU A 104 27.53 -22.08 -7.20
C LEU A 104 28.91 -22.67 -6.89
N GLU A 105 29.02 -23.97 -6.56
CA GLU A 105 30.29 -24.66 -6.34
C GLU A 105 30.83 -25.41 -7.57
N THR A 106 30.06 -25.63 -8.65
CA THR A 106 30.46 -26.61 -9.68
C THR A 106 30.58 -26.11 -11.13
N GLU A 107 30.09 -24.93 -11.52
CA GLU A 107 30.18 -24.50 -12.94
C GLU A 107 31.26 -23.44 -13.23
N ARG A 108 32.51 -23.88 -13.17
CA ARG A 108 33.63 -23.26 -13.91
C ARG A 108 34.02 -24.04 -15.17
N ALA A 109 33.17 -24.93 -15.69
CA ALA A 109 33.50 -25.72 -16.88
C ALA A 109 32.29 -25.96 -17.80
N GLY A 110 32.36 -25.41 -19.02
CA GLY A 110 31.87 -26.08 -20.22
C GLY A 110 30.51 -25.65 -20.77
N ARG A 111 30.52 -25.00 -21.94
CA ARG A 111 29.35 -24.73 -22.79
C ARG A 111 28.99 -25.97 -23.62
N GLN A 112 27.76 -26.49 -23.54
CA GLN A 112 26.99 -26.96 -24.71
C GLN A 112 25.54 -27.36 -24.40
N ALA A 113 24.66 -27.03 -25.37
CA ALA A 113 23.29 -27.49 -25.61
C ALA A 113 22.22 -27.19 -24.54
N ARG A 114 21.18 -26.43 -24.94
CA ARG A 114 19.92 -26.26 -24.19
C ARG A 114 19.19 -27.60 -24.12
N SER A 115 19.45 -28.36 -23.07
CA SER A 115 18.51 -29.36 -22.58
C SER A 115 17.34 -28.63 -21.90
N VAL A 116 16.11 -29.07 -22.15
CA VAL A 116 14.96 -28.70 -21.31
C VAL A 116 15.25 -29.34 -19.95
N SER A 117 15.70 -28.57 -18.98
CA SER A 117 15.98 -29.12 -17.65
C SER A 117 14.66 -29.56 -17.01
N LEU A 118 14.52 -30.87 -16.83
CA LEU A 118 13.46 -31.48 -16.02
C LEU A 118 13.85 -31.30 -14.55
N HIS A 119 12.97 -30.71 -13.74
CA HIS A 119 13.26 -30.43 -12.32
C HIS A 119 12.47 -31.38 -11.44
N GLU A 120 13.12 -31.93 -10.42
CA GLU A 120 12.50 -32.83 -9.44
C GLU A 120 11.88 -32.04 -8.28
N ALA A 121 10.55 -32.02 -8.22
CA ALA A 121 9.79 -31.68 -7.03
C ALA A 121 9.46 -32.97 -6.27
N GLY A 122 9.40 -32.89 -4.94
CA GLY A 122 8.88 -34.02 -4.19
C GLY A 122 8.26 -33.59 -2.88
N PHE A 123 7.17 -34.27 -2.54
CA PHE A 123 6.45 -34.11 -1.29
C PHE A 123 6.16 -35.48 -0.68
N ILE A 124 5.85 -35.52 0.61
CA ILE A 124 5.58 -36.74 1.34
C ILE A 124 4.16 -36.68 1.84
N GLN A 125 3.38 -37.74 1.64
CA GLN A 125 2.01 -37.82 2.12
C GLN A 125 1.79 -39.14 2.86
N TYR A 126 1.08 -39.05 3.99
CA TYR A 126 0.54 -40.21 4.68
C TYR A 126 -0.76 -40.63 4.01
N LEU A 127 -0.87 -41.90 3.63
CA LEU A 127 -2.05 -42.48 3.01
C LEU A 127 -2.53 -43.67 3.83
N ASP A 128 -3.80 -43.65 4.24
CA ASP A 128 -4.46 -44.81 4.84
C ASP A 128 -4.63 -45.94 3.82
N SER A 129 -4.76 -47.18 4.28
CA SER A 129 -5.05 -48.32 3.42
C SER A 129 -6.34 -48.13 2.62
N GLY A 130 -6.32 -48.51 1.34
CA GLY A 130 -7.44 -48.42 0.41
C GLY A 130 -7.05 -47.88 -0.96
N ILE A 131 -8.06 -47.63 -1.79
CA ILE A 131 -7.89 -47.06 -3.14
C ILE A 131 -7.80 -45.54 -3.04
N TRP A 132 -6.73 -44.99 -3.59
CA TRP A 132 -6.50 -43.56 -3.72
C TRP A 132 -6.54 -43.15 -5.19
N HIS A 133 -7.31 -42.11 -5.47
CA HIS A 133 -7.33 -41.48 -6.79
C HIS A 133 -6.42 -40.27 -6.77
N LEU A 134 -5.44 -40.26 -7.67
CA LEU A 134 -4.56 -39.14 -7.92
C LEU A 134 -4.99 -38.42 -9.19
N ALA A 135 -4.83 -37.10 -9.21
CA ALA A 135 -5.02 -36.32 -10.42
C ALA A 135 -4.02 -35.17 -10.52
N PHE A 136 -3.38 -35.05 -11.67
CA PHE A 136 -2.50 -33.94 -12.04
C PHE A 136 -3.28 -33.01 -12.97
N TYR A 137 -3.51 -31.78 -12.52
CA TYR A 137 -4.16 -30.74 -13.31
C TYR A 137 -3.12 -29.77 -13.85
N ASN A 138 -3.17 -29.51 -15.16
CA ASN A 138 -2.34 -28.49 -15.77
C ASN A 138 -3.08 -27.14 -15.82
N ASP A 139 -2.69 -26.22 -14.94
CA ASP A 139 -3.20 -24.83 -14.88
C ASP A 139 -2.37 -23.87 -15.76
N GLY A 140 -1.36 -24.40 -16.45
CA GLY A 140 -0.52 -23.66 -17.39
C GLY A 140 -1.20 -23.41 -18.74
N LYS A 141 -0.53 -22.60 -19.57
CA LYS A 141 -0.99 -22.28 -20.94
C LYS A 141 -0.52 -23.28 -22.00
N ASN A 142 0.51 -24.06 -21.67
CA ASN A 142 1.14 -25.00 -22.60
C ASN A 142 0.93 -26.45 -22.12
N ALA A 143 1.04 -27.41 -23.02
CA ALA A 143 1.07 -28.81 -22.64
C ALA A 143 2.35 -29.12 -21.85
N GLU A 144 2.20 -29.81 -20.72
CA GLU A 144 3.31 -30.06 -19.80
C GLU A 144 3.58 -31.56 -19.72
N GLN A 145 4.85 -31.95 -19.93
CA GLN A 145 5.27 -33.33 -19.70
C GLN A 145 5.53 -33.53 -18.21
N VAL A 146 4.63 -34.27 -17.55
CA VAL A 146 4.70 -34.58 -16.12
C VAL A 146 5.12 -36.03 -15.97
N SER A 147 6.10 -36.29 -15.12
CA SER A 147 6.37 -37.66 -14.65
C SER A 147 6.34 -37.75 -13.16
N PHE A 148 5.86 -38.86 -12.61
CA PHE A 148 5.98 -39.12 -11.18
C PHE A 148 6.27 -40.59 -10.89
N ASN A 149 6.89 -40.84 -9.75
CA ASN A 149 6.91 -42.14 -9.09
C ASN A 149 6.76 -41.96 -7.59
N THR A 150 6.30 -43.01 -6.91
CA THR A 150 6.15 -43.02 -5.45
C THR A 150 7.23 -43.87 -4.80
N ILE A 151 7.71 -43.48 -3.64
CA ILE A 151 8.69 -44.25 -2.87
C ILE A 151 8.10 -44.49 -1.48
N VAL A 152 8.00 -45.76 -1.08
CA VAL A 152 7.60 -46.11 0.30
C VAL A 152 8.69 -45.65 1.25
N ILE A 153 8.31 -44.91 2.28
CA ILE A 153 9.24 -44.48 3.32
C ILE A 153 8.92 -45.25 4.60
N ALA A 154 9.81 -46.16 4.99
CA ALA A 154 9.64 -47.06 6.14
C ALA A 154 9.68 -46.34 7.51
N ALA A 155 10.21 -45.11 7.55
CA ALA A 155 10.22 -44.24 8.71
C ALA A 155 10.31 -42.79 8.22
N CYS A 156 9.59 -41.85 8.85
CA CYS A 156 9.62 -40.45 8.45
C CYS A 156 11.08 -39.92 8.40
N PRO A 157 11.44 -39.04 7.45
CA PRO A 157 12.48 -38.06 7.75
C PRO A 157 12.09 -37.40 9.07
N VAL A 158 13.01 -37.31 10.03
CA VAL A 158 12.69 -36.93 11.42
C VAL A 158 11.78 -35.70 11.41
N LEU A 159 10.49 -35.89 11.69
CA LEU A 159 9.48 -34.82 11.63
C LEU A 159 9.88 -33.73 12.62
N CYS A 160 9.77 -32.46 12.20
CA CYS A 160 10.24 -31.33 13.00
C CYS A 160 11.73 -31.43 13.35
N SER A 161 12.53 -32.06 12.48
CA SER A 161 13.97 -32.27 12.64
C SER A 161 14.39 -32.97 13.94
N GLY A 162 13.45 -33.64 14.61
CA GLY A 162 13.66 -34.26 15.93
C GLY A 162 13.61 -33.28 17.10
N ASN A 163 13.38 -32.01 16.82
CA ASN A 163 13.39 -30.90 17.76
C ASN A 163 11.99 -30.32 17.98
N GLY A 164 10.94 -31.10 17.70
CA GLY A 164 9.58 -30.65 17.92
C GLY A 164 8.56 -31.78 17.87
N GLN A 165 7.33 -31.46 18.26
CA GLN A 165 6.17 -32.33 18.15
C GLN A 165 5.30 -31.90 16.97
N TYR A 166 5.03 -32.81 16.04
CA TYR A 166 4.09 -32.55 14.95
C TYR A 166 2.64 -32.64 15.43
N SER A 167 1.82 -31.64 15.14
CA SER A 167 0.41 -31.61 15.49
C SER A 167 -0.39 -30.75 14.51
N LYS A 168 -1.46 -31.32 13.91
CA LYS A 168 -2.39 -30.62 13.02
C LYS A 168 -1.72 -29.85 11.86
N GLY A 169 -0.76 -30.47 11.16
CA GLY A 169 -0.15 -29.83 9.99
C GLY A 169 1.04 -28.91 10.29
N ARG A 170 1.45 -28.75 11.55
CA ARG A 170 2.58 -27.88 11.94
C ARG A 170 3.48 -28.53 12.98
N CYS A 171 4.74 -28.11 13.01
CA CYS A 171 5.66 -28.44 14.08
C CYS A 171 5.50 -27.49 15.28
N LEU A 172 5.48 -28.07 16.48
CA LEU A 172 5.59 -27.38 17.75
C LEU A 172 7.00 -27.60 18.28
N CYS A 173 7.87 -26.60 18.12
CA CYS A 173 9.29 -26.75 18.45
C CYS A 173 9.53 -26.85 19.96
N PHE A 174 10.47 -27.71 20.33
CA PHE A 174 11.02 -27.77 21.67
C PHE A 174 11.82 -26.51 21.97
N SER A 175 12.00 -26.21 23.26
CA SER A 175 12.76 -25.04 23.71
C SER A 175 14.15 -25.03 23.09
N GLY A 176 14.52 -23.88 22.53
CA GLY A 176 15.81 -23.71 21.85
C GLY A 176 15.74 -23.83 20.33
N TRP A 177 14.61 -24.27 19.76
CA TRP A 177 14.41 -24.44 18.31
C TRP A 177 13.21 -23.65 17.78
N LYS A 178 13.27 -23.29 16.51
CA LYS A 178 12.23 -22.58 15.76
C LYS A 178 12.31 -22.90 14.27
N GLY A 179 11.45 -22.28 13.48
CA GLY A 179 11.27 -22.60 12.05
C GLY A 179 10.11 -23.57 11.85
N THR A 180 9.63 -23.66 10.61
CA THR A 180 8.48 -24.52 10.27
C THR A 180 8.77 -26.00 10.50
N GLU A 181 10.04 -26.39 10.45
CA GLU A 181 10.55 -27.75 10.65
C GLU A 181 11.42 -27.89 11.91
N CYS A 182 11.43 -26.89 12.81
CA CYS A 182 12.25 -26.87 14.03
C CYS A 182 13.74 -27.19 13.81
N ASP A 183 14.26 -26.79 12.65
CA ASP A 183 15.63 -26.99 12.20
C ASP A 183 16.55 -25.81 12.55
N VAL A 184 15.98 -24.68 13.00
CA VAL A 184 16.73 -23.46 13.30
C VAL A 184 16.88 -23.28 14.81
N PRO A 185 18.13 -23.20 15.35
CA PRO A 185 18.35 -22.81 16.73
C PRO A 185 17.82 -21.40 17.00
N THR A 186 17.24 -21.17 18.17
CA THR A 186 16.69 -19.85 18.57
C THR A 186 17.71 -18.72 18.50
N THR A 187 19.01 -19.01 18.64
CA THR A 187 20.13 -18.06 18.53
C THR A 187 20.50 -17.68 17.10
N GLN A 188 19.88 -18.31 16.09
CA GLN A 188 20.12 -18.07 14.67
C GLN A 188 18.83 -17.55 14.02
N CYS A 189 18.94 -16.77 12.95
CA CYS A 189 17.77 -16.25 12.23
C CYS A 189 17.30 -17.31 11.23
N ILE A 190 15.99 -17.37 11.00
CA ILE A 190 15.40 -18.28 10.01
C ILE A 190 15.90 -17.91 8.61
N ASP A 191 15.94 -16.61 8.32
CA ASP A 191 16.73 -16.06 7.23
C ASP A 191 18.06 -15.48 7.76
N PRO A 192 19.21 -16.10 7.48
CA PRO A 192 20.51 -15.57 7.86
C PRO A 192 20.82 -14.18 7.29
N GLN A 193 20.19 -13.80 6.18
CA GLN A 193 20.37 -12.51 5.52
C GLN A 193 19.29 -11.48 5.89
N CYS A 194 18.29 -11.87 6.68
CA CYS A 194 17.18 -10.99 7.07
C CYS A 194 16.60 -10.22 5.87
N GLY A 195 16.18 -10.96 4.83
CA GLY A 195 15.59 -10.41 3.61
C GLY A 195 16.57 -9.62 2.74
N GLY A 196 17.87 -9.64 3.07
CA GLY A 196 18.89 -8.75 2.51
C GLY A 196 18.78 -7.31 3.01
N ARG A 197 17.93 -7.06 4.02
CA ARG A 197 17.54 -5.72 4.51
C ARG A 197 17.65 -5.62 6.03
N GLY A 198 18.50 -6.42 6.64
CA GLY A 198 18.77 -6.38 8.06
C GLY A 198 20.02 -7.15 8.42
N ILE A 199 20.29 -7.20 9.72
CA ILE A 199 21.41 -7.94 10.30
C ILE A 199 20.85 -8.92 11.33
N CYS A 200 21.26 -10.18 11.26
CA CYS A 200 20.88 -11.17 12.26
C CYS A 200 21.66 -10.95 13.56
N ILE A 201 20.95 -10.69 14.67
CA ILE A 201 21.54 -10.49 15.99
C ILE A 201 20.89 -11.46 16.97
N MET A 202 21.65 -12.45 17.46
CA MET A 202 21.20 -13.46 18.42
C MET A 202 19.89 -14.16 18.04
N GLY A 203 19.66 -14.34 16.74
CA GLY A 203 18.49 -15.01 16.20
C GLY A 203 17.29 -14.13 15.93
N SER A 204 17.40 -12.82 16.15
CA SER A 204 16.40 -11.84 15.72
C SER A 204 16.98 -10.95 14.63
N CYS A 205 16.21 -10.68 13.59
CA CYS A 205 16.60 -9.75 12.54
C CYS A 205 16.43 -8.31 13.02
N ALA A 206 17.53 -7.56 13.05
CA ALA A 206 17.52 -6.12 13.20
C ALA A 206 17.40 -5.48 11.81
N CYS A 207 16.22 -4.94 11.50
CA CYS A 207 15.92 -4.41 10.17
C CYS A 207 16.58 -3.06 9.92
N ASN A 208 16.97 -2.85 8.67
CA ASN A 208 17.39 -1.54 8.17
C ASN A 208 16.19 -0.58 8.18
N ALA A 209 16.47 0.73 8.25
CA ALA A 209 15.43 1.76 8.20
C ALA A 209 14.53 1.56 6.97
N GLY A 210 13.22 1.68 7.16
CA GLY A 210 12.21 1.46 6.11
C GLY A 210 11.70 0.04 5.98
N TYR A 211 12.20 -0.93 6.76
CA TYR A 211 11.76 -2.32 6.72
C TYR A 211 11.39 -2.86 8.10
N LYS A 212 10.45 -3.81 8.11
CA LYS A 212 9.96 -4.52 9.30
C LYS A 212 9.63 -5.97 8.96
N GLY A 213 9.12 -6.71 9.94
CA GLY A 213 8.82 -8.13 9.84
C GLY A 213 9.87 -8.98 10.54
N GLU A 214 9.59 -10.28 10.70
CA GLU A 214 10.51 -11.21 11.38
C GLU A 214 11.83 -11.40 10.62
N ASN A 215 11.81 -11.24 9.28
CA ASN A 215 12.97 -11.33 8.41
C ASN A 215 13.20 -10.05 7.59
N CYS A 216 12.65 -8.90 8.00
CA CYS A 216 12.80 -7.62 7.31
C CYS A 216 12.33 -7.60 5.84
N GLU A 217 11.37 -8.45 5.52
CA GLU A 217 10.78 -8.61 4.19
C GLU A 217 9.67 -7.59 3.90
N GLU A 218 9.07 -7.03 4.94
CA GLU A 218 7.97 -6.07 4.83
C GLU A 218 8.51 -4.64 4.77
N ALA A 219 8.03 -3.86 3.80
CA ALA A 219 8.25 -2.43 3.79
C ALA A 219 7.45 -1.78 4.95
N ASP A 220 8.11 -0.95 5.76
CA ASP A 220 7.43 -0.20 6.82
C ASP A 220 6.74 1.06 6.27
N CYS A 221 7.41 1.78 5.37
CA CYS A 221 6.85 2.90 4.61
C CYS A 221 6.41 2.46 3.22
N LEU A 222 5.49 3.23 2.60
CA LEU A 222 5.08 3.04 1.21
C LEU A 222 6.29 3.11 0.25
N ASP A 223 7.22 4.03 0.54
CA ASP A 223 8.54 4.08 -0.05
C ASP A 223 9.60 3.93 1.06
N PRO A 224 10.24 2.75 1.20
CA PRO A 224 11.29 2.54 2.19
C PRO A 224 12.51 3.46 2.03
N GLY A 225 12.75 3.96 0.81
CA GLY A 225 13.82 4.90 0.54
C GLY A 225 13.41 6.36 0.69
N CYS A 226 12.11 6.64 0.90
CA CYS A 226 11.55 8.00 0.92
C CYS A 226 12.11 8.86 -0.23
N SER A 227 12.03 8.36 -1.46
CA SER A 227 12.58 8.95 -2.69
C SER A 227 14.08 9.27 -2.66
N ASN A 228 14.83 8.65 -1.73
CA ASN A 228 16.21 9.00 -1.37
C ASN A 228 16.38 10.43 -0.83
N HIS A 229 15.29 11.02 -0.35
CA HIS A 229 15.20 12.39 0.12
C HIS A 229 14.65 12.47 1.55
N GLY A 230 14.66 11.37 2.29
CA GLY A 230 14.23 11.30 3.68
C GLY A 230 14.62 10.00 4.35
N VAL A 231 14.15 9.81 5.58
CA VAL A 231 14.30 8.58 6.34
C VAL A 231 12.93 8.09 6.79
N CYS A 232 12.65 6.81 6.59
CA CYS A 232 11.42 6.19 7.09
C CYS A 232 11.54 5.91 8.59
N ILE A 233 10.58 6.43 9.37
CA ILE A 233 10.47 6.17 10.81
C ILE A 233 9.00 5.85 11.10
N HIS A 234 8.72 4.66 11.62
CA HIS A 234 7.36 4.20 11.99
C HIS A 234 6.30 4.44 10.90
N ALA A 235 6.55 3.91 9.70
CA ALA A 235 5.68 4.06 8.52
C ALA A 235 5.48 5.50 7.98
N GLU A 236 6.22 6.49 8.48
CA GLU A 236 6.21 7.86 7.97
C GLU A 236 7.58 8.29 7.44
N CYS A 237 7.59 8.94 6.27
CA CYS A 237 8.81 9.49 5.69
C CYS A 237 9.12 10.87 6.27
N HIS A 238 10.22 10.96 7.02
CA HIS A 238 10.77 12.22 7.50
C HIS A 238 11.71 12.81 6.45
N CYS A 239 11.23 13.82 5.73
CA CYS A 239 11.95 14.40 4.60
C CYS A 239 13.12 15.27 5.01
N SER A 240 14.20 15.17 4.22
CA SER A 240 15.34 16.07 4.25
C SER A 240 14.93 17.50 3.88
N PRO A 241 15.66 18.52 4.33
CA PRO A 241 15.39 19.91 3.97
C PRO A 241 15.23 20.10 2.45
N GLY A 242 14.20 20.85 2.04
CA GLY A 242 13.89 21.08 0.62
C GLY A 242 13.01 20.00 -0.03
N TRP A 243 12.59 18.98 0.71
CA TRP A 243 11.72 17.91 0.22
C TRP A 243 10.44 17.76 1.05
N GLY A 244 9.40 17.23 0.43
CA GLY A 244 8.13 16.95 1.06
C GLY A 244 7.25 16.04 0.23
N GLY A 245 5.98 15.95 0.57
CA GLY A 245 5.13 14.85 0.11
C GLY A 245 5.23 13.66 1.06
N ASN A 246 4.38 12.67 0.86
CA ASN A 246 4.24 11.54 1.78
C ASN A 246 5.43 10.56 1.68
N ASN A 247 6.20 10.64 0.59
CA ASN A 247 7.39 9.84 0.32
C ASN A 247 8.61 10.71 0.00
N CYS A 248 8.59 12.00 0.34
CA CYS A 248 9.64 12.98 0.02
C CYS A 248 9.93 13.12 -1.48
N GLU A 249 8.93 12.85 -2.32
CA GLU A 249 8.98 12.90 -3.77
C GLU A 249 8.82 14.32 -4.32
N ILE A 250 8.23 15.21 -3.53
CA ILE A 250 7.99 16.60 -3.91
C ILE A 250 9.24 17.38 -3.54
N LEU A 251 9.98 17.83 -4.56
CA LEU A 251 10.94 18.91 -4.37
C LEU A 251 10.13 20.12 -3.90
N LYS A 252 10.19 20.41 -2.60
CA LYS A 252 9.72 21.68 -2.08
C LYS A 252 10.74 22.70 -2.58
N THR A 253 10.49 23.26 -3.76
CA THR A 253 10.95 24.62 -4.03
C THR A 253 10.54 25.42 -2.82
N MET A 254 11.48 26.13 -2.19
CA MET A 254 11.25 26.93 -0.99
C MET A 254 10.28 28.12 -1.22
N CYS A 255 9.36 28.04 -2.19
CA CYS A 255 7.94 28.47 -2.16
C CYS A 255 7.28 28.36 -3.57
N PRO A 256 5.94 28.25 -3.66
CA PRO A 256 5.18 28.54 -4.88
C PRO A 256 5.19 30.02 -5.30
N ASP A 257 5.38 30.97 -4.35
CA ASP A 257 5.56 32.40 -4.62
C ASP A 257 6.69 32.95 -3.74
N GLN A 258 7.83 33.27 -4.35
CA GLN A 258 8.97 33.82 -3.61
C GLN A 258 8.65 35.23 -3.12
N CYS A 259 8.59 35.39 -1.79
CA CYS A 259 8.39 36.67 -1.11
C CYS A 259 7.20 37.47 -1.68
N SER A 260 6.09 36.78 -1.95
CA SER A 260 4.88 37.35 -2.56
C SER A 260 5.11 38.08 -3.90
N GLY A 261 6.22 37.79 -4.59
CA GLY A 261 6.63 38.47 -5.82
C GLY A 261 7.27 39.85 -5.61
N HIS A 262 7.58 40.21 -4.36
CA HIS A 262 8.07 41.53 -3.94
C HIS A 262 9.35 41.43 -3.10
N GLY A 263 10.19 40.45 -3.39
CA GLY A 263 11.47 40.30 -2.70
C GLY A 263 12.30 39.13 -3.20
N THR A 264 13.50 39.01 -2.63
CA THR A 264 14.46 37.95 -2.90
C THR A 264 14.61 37.04 -1.68
N TYR A 265 14.46 35.72 -1.88
CA TYR A 265 14.61 34.74 -0.81
C TYR A 265 16.09 34.36 -0.58
N LEU A 266 16.55 34.42 0.67
CA LEU A 266 17.90 34.02 1.08
C LEU A 266 17.88 32.60 1.65
N GLN A 267 18.49 31.66 0.91
CA GLN A 267 18.50 30.23 1.27
C GLN A 267 19.26 29.95 2.58
N ASP A 268 20.34 30.68 2.86
CA ASP A 268 21.20 30.44 4.03
C ASP A 268 20.53 30.79 5.36
N SER A 269 19.63 31.78 5.36
CA SER A 269 18.92 32.25 6.56
C SER A 269 17.44 31.87 6.59
N GLY A 270 16.91 31.33 5.49
CA GLY A 270 15.49 31.00 5.35
C GLY A 270 14.55 32.22 5.41
N SER A 271 15.01 33.40 4.98
CA SER A 271 14.29 34.68 5.12
C SER A 271 14.17 35.42 3.79
N CYS A 272 13.13 36.23 3.64
CA CYS A 272 12.97 37.16 2.53
C CYS A 272 13.68 38.49 2.77
N THR A 273 14.30 39.03 1.71
CA THR A 273 14.72 40.43 1.62
C THR A 273 13.75 41.16 0.70
N CYS A 274 12.97 42.09 1.23
CA CYS A 274 11.90 42.73 0.46
C CYS A 274 12.41 43.83 -0.47
N ASP A 275 11.72 43.95 -1.61
CA ASP A 275 11.89 45.05 -2.54
C ASP A 275 11.48 46.39 -1.88
N PRO A 276 11.97 47.53 -2.40
CA PRO A 276 11.55 48.84 -1.91
C PRO A 276 10.02 48.96 -1.91
N SER A 277 9.47 49.48 -0.83
CA SER A 277 8.03 49.61 -0.56
C SER A 277 7.32 48.32 -0.10
N TRP A 278 8.04 47.27 0.27
CA TRP A 278 7.45 46.04 0.83
C TRP A 278 8.15 45.61 2.13
N THR A 279 7.40 44.97 3.03
CA THR A 279 7.85 44.54 4.34
C THR A 279 7.09 43.30 4.83
N GLY A 280 7.49 42.79 5.99
CA GLY A 280 6.98 41.54 6.56
C GLY A 280 7.84 40.33 6.20
N PRO A 281 7.58 39.18 6.84
CA PRO A 281 8.41 37.99 6.72
C PRO A 281 8.39 37.36 5.32
N ASP A 282 7.34 37.62 4.54
CA ASP A 282 7.13 37.15 3.17
C ASP A 282 6.96 38.30 2.16
N CYS A 283 7.25 39.55 2.55
CA CYS A 283 7.09 40.75 1.70
C CYS A 283 5.68 40.99 1.16
N SER A 284 4.66 40.48 1.87
CA SER A 284 3.25 40.69 1.52
C SER A 284 2.71 42.08 1.92
N ASN A 285 3.40 42.82 2.79
CA ASN A 285 2.91 44.08 3.32
C ASN A 285 3.53 45.28 2.59
N GLU A 286 2.70 46.12 1.97
CA GLU A 286 3.15 47.36 1.34
C GLU A 286 3.55 48.40 2.42
N ILE A 287 4.68 49.07 2.25
CA ILE A 287 5.13 50.19 3.09
C ILE A 287 4.51 51.48 2.54
N CYS A 288 3.66 52.12 3.32
CA CYS A 288 3.13 53.44 2.99
C CYS A 288 4.03 54.57 3.50
N SER A 289 3.88 55.77 2.93
CA SER A 289 4.59 56.98 3.43
C SER A 289 4.14 57.41 4.84
N VAL A 290 2.96 56.98 5.28
CA VAL A 290 2.38 57.25 6.60
C VAL A 290 1.68 56.00 7.11
N ASP A 291 1.79 55.71 8.40
CA ASP A 291 1.06 54.59 9.02
C ASP A 291 -0.46 54.84 8.94
N CYS A 292 -1.19 53.98 8.23
CA CYS A 292 -2.63 54.10 8.03
C CYS A 292 -3.44 53.79 9.31
N GLY A 293 -2.78 53.38 10.38
CA GLY A 293 -3.41 53.02 11.65
C GLY A 293 -4.37 51.83 11.52
N SER A 294 -5.28 51.67 12.48
CA SER A 294 -6.27 50.58 12.50
C SER A 294 -7.51 50.83 11.64
N HIS A 295 -7.58 51.97 10.94
CA HIS A 295 -8.77 52.45 10.23
C HIS A 295 -8.50 52.77 8.76
N GLY A 296 -7.40 52.27 8.21
CA GLY A 296 -7.04 52.45 6.82
C GLY A 296 -6.23 51.28 6.28
N VAL A 297 -6.35 51.06 4.98
CA VAL A 297 -5.57 50.05 4.25
C VAL A 297 -4.65 50.77 3.26
N CYS A 298 -3.38 50.36 3.21
CA CYS A 298 -2.44 50.86 2.21
C CYS A 298 -2.86 50.38 0.82
N MET A 299 -3.02 51.30 -0.13
CA MET A 299 -3.15 50.93 -1.53
C MET A 299 -2.42 51.95 -2.41
N GLY A 300 -1.35 51.51 -3.07
CA GLY A 300 -0.58 52.35 -4.00
C GLY A 300 0.10 53.51 -3.29
N GLY A 301 0.71 53.24 -2.12
CA GLY A 301 1.42 54.22 -1.31
C GLY A 301 0.56 55.26 -0.57
N THR A 302 -0.77 55.21 -0.69
CA THR A 302 -1.71 56.13 0.00
C THR A 302 -2.66 55.33 0.89
N CYS A 303 -2.99 55.87 2.08
CA CYS A 303 -3.97 55.26 2.95
C CYS A 303 -5.39 55.48 2.43
N ARG A 304 -6.12 54.39 2.22
CA ARG A 304 -7.56 54.44 2.01
C ARG A 304 -8.26 54.19 3.34
N CYS A 305 -8.98 55.19 3.82
CA CYS A 305 -9.66 55.13 5.11
C CYS A 305 -10.99 54.37 5.04
N GLU A 306 -11.30 53.70 6.15
CA GLU A 306 -12.63 53.13 6.42
C GLU A 306 -13.69 54.24 6.53
N GLU A 307 -14.95 53.88 6.35
CA GLU A 307 -16.07 54.83 6.45
C GLU A 307 -16.11 55.48 7.85
N GLY A 308 -16.23 56.81 7.89
CA GLY A 308 -16.17 57.58 9.13
C GLY A 308 -14.77 58.00 9.58
N TRP A 309 -13.72 57.67 8.81
CA TRP A 309 -12.35 58.11 9.04
C TRP A 309 -11.78 58.86 7.83
N THR A 310 -10.85 59.77 8.09
CA THR A 310 -10.23 60.63 7.08
C THR A 310 -8.82 61.06 7.50
N GLY A 311 -8.19 61.87 6.66
CA GLY A 311 -6.81 62.33 6.81
C GLY A 311 -5.78 61.35 6.21
N PRO A 312 -4.53 61.79 6.05
CA PRO A 312 -3.48 61.01 5.37
C PRO A 312 -3.17 59.67 6.04
N ALA A 313 -3.35 59.58 7.36
CA ALA A 313 -3.09 58.40 8.19
C ALA A 313 -4.39 57.74 8.71
N CYS A 314 -5.55 58.12 8.18
CA CYS A 314 -6.86 57.60 8.60
C CYS A 314 -7.14 57.65 10.11
N ASN A 315 -6.50 58.59 10.81
CA ASN A 315 -6.58 58.76 12.26
C ASN A 315 -7.50 59.92 12.68
N GLN A 316 -8.22 60.52 11.73
CA GLN A 316 -9.16 61.61 12.01
C GLN A 316 -10.59 61.13 11.79
N ARG A 317 -11.48 61.36 12.75
CA ARG A 317 -12.92 61.08 12.60
C ARG A 317 -13.52 62.02 11.55
N ALA A 318 -14.13 61.45 10.51
CA ALA A 318 -14.82 62.22 9.48
C ALA A 318 -16.15 62.77 10.03
N CYS A 319 -16.42 64.05 9.80
CA CYS A 319 -17.75 64.62 10.01
C CYS A 319 -18.63 64.43 8.77
N HIS A 320 -19.95 64.45 8.97
CA HIS A 320 -20.91 64.45 7.87
C HIS A 320 -20.63 65.63 6.89
N PRO A 321 -20.69 65.44 5.56
CA PRO A 321 -20.30 66.48 4.59
C PRO A 321 -21.00 67.83 4.77
N ARG A 322 -22.29 67.82 5.14
CA ARG A 322 -23.10 69.04 5.37
C ARG A 322 -22.67 69.85 6.62
N CYS A 323 -21.83 69.28 7.47
CA CYS A 323 -21.26 69.99 8.62
C CYS A 323 -20.51 71.25 8.22
N ALA A 324 -19.79 71.20 7.08
CA ALA A 324 -18.97 72.31 6.59
C ALA A 324 -19.80 73.51 6.10
N GLU A 325 -21.10 73.33 5.87
CA GLU A 325 -21.98 74.43 5.42
C GLU A 325 -22.28 75.40 6.57
N HIS A 326 -22.57 74.89 7.77
CA HIS A 326 -23.07 75.68 8.89
C HIS A 326 -22.49 75.29 10.27
N GLY A 327 -21.33 74.63 10.30
CA GLY A 327 -20.65 74.21 11.51
C GLY A 327 -19.15 74.00 11.32
N THR A 328 -18.47 73.70 12.43
CA THR A 328 -17.05 73.33 12.45
C THR A 328 -16.94 71.89 12.93
N CYS A 329 -16.21 71.06 12.19
CA CYS A 329 -15.97 69.67 12.58
C CYS A 329 -14.90 69.61 13.69
N ARG A 330 -15.23 68.99 14.82
CA ARG A 330 -14.29 68.68 15.89
C ARG A 330 -14.48 67.22 16.32
N ASP A 331 -13.48 66.39 16.03
CA ASP A 331 -13.43 64.96 16.40
C ASP A 331 -14.69 64.17 16.02
N GLY A 332 -15.12 64.28 14.76
CA GLY A 332 -16.32 63.60 14.23
C GLY A 332 -17.65 64.23 14.64
N LYS A 333 -17.65 65.27 15.49
CA LYS A 333 -18.84 66.00 15.92
C LYS A 333 -18.91 67.39 15.28
N CYS A 334 -20.10 67.78 14.85
CA CYS A 334 -20.34 69.11 14.32
C CYS A 334 -20.67 70.12 15.42
N GLU A 335 -19.83 71.13 15.56
CA GLU A 335 -20.11 72.30 16.39
C GLU A 335 -20.83 73.36 15.52
N CYS A 336 -22.12 73.56 15.75
CA CYS A 336 -22.94 74.41 14.89
C CYS A 336 -22.68 75.91 15.10
N SER A 337 -22.66 76.64 13.99
CA SER A 337 -22.61 78.10 13.99
C SER A 337 -23.92 78.71 14.50
N GLN A 338 -23.86 79.96 14.99
CA GLN A 338 -24.98 80.62 15.65
C GLN A 338 -26.24 80.66 14.76
N GLY A 339 -27.34 80.11 15.27
CA GLY A 339 -28.62 80.01 14.53
C GLY A 339 -28.90 78.64 13.92
N TRP A 340 -27.92 77.72 13.93
CA TRP A 340 -28.05 76.36 13.43
C TRP A 340 -27.97 75.33 14.56
N ASN A 341 -28.69 74.22 14.40
CA ASN A 341 -28.77 73.11 15.36
C ASN A 341 -28.88 71.76 14.63
N GLY A 342 -28.89 70.68 15.41
CA GLY A 342 -28.93 69.30 14.91
C GLY A 342 -27.54 68.67 14.80
N GLU A 343 -27.49 67.35 14.65
CA GLU A 343 -26.23 66.56 14.65
C GLU A 343 -25.26 66.95 13.53
N HIS A 344 -25.78 67.49 12.42
CA HIS A 344 -25.01 67.94 11.26
C HIS A 344 -25.23 69.42 10.93
N CYS A 345 -25.79 70.19 11.86
CA CYS A 345 -26.03 71.64 11.72
C CYS A 345 -26.93 72.05 10.56
N THR A 346 -27.88 71.17 10.19
CA THR A 346 -28.82 71.40 9.09
C THR A 346 -30.15 72.02 9.53
N ILE A 347 -30.38 72.22 10.84
CA ILE A 347 -31.63 72.76 11.38
C ILE A 347 -31.45 74.24 11.72
N GLY A 348 -31.91 75.14 10.86
CA GLY A 348 -31.92 76.58 11.13
C GLY A 348 -33.06 77.00 12.06
N ARG A 349 -32.79 77.81 13.09
CA ARG A 349 -33.83 78.46 13.90
C ARG A 349 -34.55 79.49 13.03
N ARG A 350 -35.83 79.27 12.72
CA ARG A 350 -36.69 80.32 12.17
C ARG A 350 -36.78 81.48 13.17
N ALA A 351 -36.63 82.70 12.68
CA ALA A 351 -36.90 83.91 13.44
C ALA A 351 -38.31 83.79 14.08
N ALA A 352 -38.39 84.07 15.38
CA ALA A 352 -39.65 84.07 16.10
C ALA A 352 -40.62 85.06 15.43
N LEU A 353 -41.72 84.56 14.87
CA LEU A 353 -42.91 85.36 14.60
C LEU A 353 -43.52 85.81 15.94
N PRO A 354 -44.04 87.04 16.06
CA PRO A 354 -44.58 87.54 17.31
C PRO A 354 -45.82 86.75 17.72
N ALA A 355 -45.96 86.54 19.02
CA ALA A 355 -47.01 85.76 19.66
C ALA A 355 -48.43 86.25 19.31
N GLN A 356 -49.34 85.30 19.09
CA GLN A 356 -50.78 85.52 19.18
C GLN A 356 -51.35 84.52 20.20
N PRO A 357 -52.16 84.95 21.19
CA PRO A 357 -52.64 84.09 22.25
C PRO A 357 -53.95 83.38 21.87
N ASP A 358 -54.23 82.32 22.64
CA ASP A 358 -55.43 81.48 22.72
C ASP A 358 -55.61 80.37 21.67
N CYS A 359 -55.36 79.13 22.10
CA CYS A 359 -56.43 78.30 22.68
C CYS A 359 -55.85 77.01 23.29
N ALA A 360 -56.12 76.80 24.57
CA ALA A 360 -55.91 75.53 25.27
C ALA A 360 -57.05 74.56 24.94
N VAL A 361 -56.73 73.29 24.65
CA VAL A 361 -57.55 72.14 25.10
C VAL A 361 -56.64 70.99 25.51
N VAL A 362 -56.94 70.52 26.71
CA VAL A 362 -56.43 69.40 27.50
C VAL A 362 -56.77 68.04 26.87
N TYR A 363 -55.87 67.05 26.98
CA TYR A 363 -56.24 65.70 27.42
C TYR A 363 -55.06 64.99 28.11
N LEU A 364 -55.42 64.20 29.12
CA LEU A 364 -54.67 63.80 30.30
C LEU A 364 -53.91 62.47 30.19
N ALA A 365 -52.82 62.41 30.95
CA ALA A 365 -52.24 61.32 31.76
C ALA A 365 -52.58 59.82 31.56
N LYS A 366 -51.47 59.04 31.62
CA LYS A 366 -51.24 57.64 32.03
C LYS A 366 -52.28 56.91 32.91
N ALA A 367 -52.49 55.62 32.62
CA ALA A 367 -52.42 54.40 33.48
C ALA A 367 -53.14 53.24 32.72
N GLY A 368 -52.81 51.94 32.74
CA GLY A 368 -51.87 51.07 33.45
C GLY A 368 -52.21 49.59 33.12
N PHE A 369 -51.31 48.67 33.48
CA PHE A 369 -51.45 47.23 33.76
C PHE A 369 -51.96 46.18 32.72
N PHE A 370 -51.19 45.08 32.71
CA PHE A 370 -51.29 43.74 32.09
C PHE A 370 -50.99 43.57 30.61
#